data_AF-A0A1E7H9R9-F1
#
_entry.id   AF-A0A1E7H9R9-F1
#
_cell.length_a   1.000
_cell.length_b   1.000
_cell.length_c   1.000
_cell.angle_alpha   90.00
_cell.angle_beta   90.00
_cell.angle_gamma   90.00
#
_symmetry.space_group_name_H-M   'P 1'
#
loop_
_entity.id
_entity.type
_entity.pdbx_description
1 polymer ?
#
loop_
_entity_poly.entity_id
_entity_poly.type
_entity_poly.pdbx_seq_one_letter_code
_entity_poly.pdbx_strand_id
1 'polypeptide(L)' 'MNKKIVSMALVLVFALSTATVGFAAKLKCTVDSVEGDKVTMTCAKADKMAKGDKVKVTPAKKKGAIEGC' A
#
# COMPACT_ATOMS: atom_id res chain seq x y z
N MET A 1 30.23 7.36 -23.48
CA MET A 1 28.98 7.06 -22.74
C MET A 1 27.85 6.84 -23.74
N ASN A 2 27.36 5.61 -23.88
CA ASN A 2 26.23 5.35 -24.78
C ASN A 2 24.97 5.97 -24.17
N LYS A 3 24.54 7.12 -24.72
CA LYS A 3 23.39 7.91 -24.24
C LYS A 3 22.12 7.06 -24.00
N LYS A 4 21.98 5.96 -24.75
CA LYS A 4 20.91 4.96 -24.61
C LYS A 4 20.98 4.17 -23.30
N ILE A 5 22.18 3.81 -22.83
CA ILE A 5 22.37 3.06 -21.58
C ILE A 5 22.07 3.94 -20.37
N VAL A 6 22.50 5.20 -20.41
CA VAL A 6 22.21 6.18 -19.33
C VAL A 6 20.70 6.42 -19.21
N SER A 7 20.01 6.56 -20.35
CA SER A 7 18.56 6.74 -20.36
C SER A 7 17.82 5.51 -19.82
N MET A 8 18.28 4.29 -20.15
CA MET A 8 17.68 3.06 -19.67
C MET A 8 17.92 2.86 -18.16
N ALA A 9 19.11 3.22 -17.67
CA ALA A 9 19.42 3.20 -16.24
C ALA A 9 18.54 4.16 -15.44
N LEU A 10 18.27 5.37 -15.95
CA LEU A 10 17.38 6.33 -15.28
C LEU A 10 15.93 5.82 -15.18
N VAL A 11 15.42 5.19 -16.24
CA VAL A 11 14.06 4.60 -16.24
C VAL A 11 13.96 3.45 -15.25
N LEU A 12 14.99 2.61 -15.17
CA LEU A 12 15.05 1.52 -14.19
C LEU A 12 15.09 2.03 -12.75
N VAL A 13 15.91 3.06 -12.46
CA VAL A 13 15.99 3.68 -11.14
C VAL A 13 14.65 4.32 -10.74
N PHE A 14 13.97 4.99 -11.68
CA PHE A 14 12.65 5.58 -11.43
C PHE A 14 11.59 4.50 -11.15
N ALA A 15 11.55 3.43 -11.96
CA ALA A 15 10.65 2.30 -11.75
C ALA A 15 10.90 1.62 -10.39
N LEU A 16 12.16 1.39 -10.03
CA LEU A 16 12.55 0.83 -8.72
C LEU A 16 12.17 1.76 -7.55
N SER A 17 12.30 3.08 -7.73
CA SER A 17 11.92 4.08 -6.71
C SER A 17 10.40 4.11 -6.47
N THR A 18 9.59 3.84 -7.50
CA THR A 18 8.13 3.73 -7.35
C THR A 18 7.69 2.39 -6.74
N ALA A 19 8.50 1.34 -6.88
CA ALA A 19 8.20 0.01 -6.32
C ALA A 19 8.42 -0.05 -4.80
N THR A 20 9.30 0.77 -4.22
CA THR A 20 9.56 0.77 -2.77
C THR A 20 8.50 1.54 -1.97
N VAL A 21 7.78 2.48 -2.59
CA VAL A 21 6.72 3.26 -1.91
C VAL A 21 5.33 2.58 -1.94
N GLY A 22 5.12 1.57 -2.79
CA GLY A 22 3.80 0.94 -3.00
C GLY A 22 3.63 -0.47 -2.45
N PHE A 23 4.71 -1.13 -2.04
CA PHE A 23 4.71 -2.55 -1.67
C PHE A 23 5.22 -2.79 -0.24
N ALA A 24 4.90 -1.91 0.71
CA ALA A 24 4.82 -2.35 2.10
C ALA A 24 3.83 -3.52 2.13
N ALA A 25 4.29 -4.71 2.52
CA ALA A 25 3.52 -5.95 2.52
C ALA A 25 2.13 -5.67 3.11
N LYS A 26 1.10 -5.61 2.25
CA LYS A 26 -0.28 -5.35 2.68
C LYS A 26 -0.65 -6.46 3.67
N LEU A 27 -0.67 -6.13 4.95
CA LEU A 27 -1.17 -7.01 5.98
C LEU A 27 -2.65 -7.22 5.68
N LYS A 28 -3.03 -8.48 5.47
CA LYS A 28 -4.44 -8.84 5.34
C LYS A 28 -5.04 -8.72 6.74
N CYS A 29 -5.90 -7.73 6.91
CA CYS A 29 -6.64 -7.49 8.13
C CYS A 29 -8.13 -7.60 7.83
N THR A 30 -8.86 -8.28 8.70
CA THR A 30 -10.33 -8.32 8.69
C THR A 30 -10.83 -7.40 9.78
N VAL A 31 -11.82 -6.56 9.49
CA VAL A 31 -12.49 -5.73 10.52
C VAL A 31 -13.49 -6.62 11.24
N ASP A 32 -13.31 -6.77 12.55
CA ASP A 32 -14.15 -7.62 13.38
C ASP A 32 -15.32 -6.83 13.98
N SER A 33 -15.04 -5.61 14.48
CA SER A 33 -16.07 -4.71 14.99
C SER A 33 -15.71 -3.24 14.76
N VAL A 34 -16.75 -2.40 14.67
CA VAL A 34 -16.66 -0.94 14.65
C VAL A 34 -17.56 -0.41 15.75
N GLU A 35 -16.98 0.27 16.73
CA GLU A 35 -17.67 0.81 17.90
C GLU A 35 -17.38 2.30 17.99
N GLY A 36 -18.31 3.12 17.49
CA GLY A 36 -18.09 4.56 17.33
C GLY A 36 -16.85 4.84 16.49
N ASP A 37 -15.83 5.45 17.10
CA ASP A 37 -14.57 5.83 16.45
C ASP A 37 -13.46 4.76 16.59
N LYS A 38 -13.74 3.63 17.24
CA LYS A 38 -12.76 2.54 17.43
C LYS A 38 -13.05 1.40 16.46
N VAL A 39 -11.99 0.90 15.83
CA VAL A 39 -12.04 -0.23 14.90
C VAL A 39 -11.18 -1.36 15.46
N THR A 40 -11.77 -2.53 15.66
CA THR A 40 -11.06 -3.77 16.01
C THR A 40 -10.80 -4.56 14.74
N MET A 41 -9.54 -4.92 14.49
CA MET A 41 -9.16 -5.69 13.30
C MET A 41 -8.20 -6.81 13.65
N THR A 42 -8.39 -7.96 13.02
CA THR A 42 -7.48 -9.11 13.11
C THR A 42 -6.60 -9.16 11.87
N CYS A 43 -5.29 -9.02 12.05
CA CYS A 43 -4.29 -9.03 10.97
C CYS A 43 -3.44 -10.30 11.02
N ALA A 44 -3.20 -10.94 9.86
CA ALA A 44 -2.46 -12.20 9.77
C ALA A 44 -0.98 -12.16 10.21
N LYS A 45 -0.41 -10.96 10.46
CA LYS A 45 0.95 -10.74 11.02
C LYS A 45 0.98 -9.46 11.88
N ALA A 46 0.09 -9.41 12.87
CA ALA A 46 -0.05 -8.25 13.75
C ALA A 46 1.22 -7.94 14.57
N ASP A 47 2.09 -8.94 14.77
CA ASP A 47 3.41 -8.81 15.40
C ASP A 47 4.34 -7.80 14.71
N LYS A 48 4.05 -7.46 13.45
CA LYS A 48 4.79 -6.44 12.69
C LYS A 48 4.28 -5.02 12.91
N MET A 49 3.26 -4.83 13.74
CA MET A 49 2.68 -3.53 14.06
C MET A 49 3.03 -3.18 15.50
N ALA A 50 3.65 -2.02 15.69
CA ALA A 50 3.95 -1.48 17.00
C ALA A 50 2.85 -0.50 17.45
N LYS A 51 2.70 -0.35 18.77
CA LYS A 51 1.84 0.70 19.32
C LYS A 51 2.37 2.07 18.86
N GLY A 52 1.50 2.90 18.31
CA GLY A 52 1.84 4.23 17.81
C GLY A 52 2.15 4.29 16.31
N ASP A 53 2.21 3.15 15.62
CA ASP A 53 2.37 3.14 14.16
C ASP A 53 1.21 3.84 13.46
N LYS A 54 1.55 4.74 12.53
CA LYS A 54 0.56 5.38 11.66
C LYS A 54 0.16 4.42 10.54
N VAL A 55 -1.08 3.95 10.58
CA VAL A 55 -1.64 3.06 9.57
C VAL A 55 -2.59 3.84 8.67
N LYS A 56 -2.40 3.75 7.35
CA LYS A 56 -3.33 4.31 6.37
C LYS A 56 -4.41 3.28 6.06
N VAL A 57 -5.61 3.48 6.57
CA VAL A 57 -6.77 2.64 6.25
C VAL A 57 -7.44 3.20 5.01
N THR A 58 -7.55 2.38 3.97
CA THR A 58 -8.33 2.72 2.77
C THR A 58 -9.51 1.76 2.71
N PRO A 59 -10.77 2.23 2.85
CA PRO A 59 -11.92 1.36 2.71
C PRO A 59 -11.91 0.75 1.31
N ALA A 60 -12.29 -0.52 1.20
CA ALA A 60 -12.46 -1.14 -0.10
C ALA A 60 -13.49 -0.32 -0.87
N LYS A 61 -13.10 0.21 -2.04
CA LYS A 61 -14.08 0.73 -2.97
C LYS A 61 -15.05 -0.42 -3.25
N LYS A 62 -16.33 -0.24 -2.92
CA LYS A 62 -17.38 -1.12 -3.45
C LYS A 62 -17.12 -1.19 -4.97
N LYS A 63 -17.11 -2.38 -5.56
CA LYS A 63 -16.89 -2.55 -7.01
C LYS A 63 -18.02 -1.88 -7.81
N GLY A 64 -18.00 -0.56 -7.89
CA GLY A 64 -18.98 0.28 -8.55
C GLY A 64 -18.29 1.56 -8.98
N ALA A 65 -18.42 1.89 -10.26
CA ALA A 65 -17.77 2.97 -10.98
C ALA A 65 -16.27 2.79 -11.27
N ILE A 66 -15.93 1.74 -12.03
CA ILE A 66 -15.10 1.99 -13.22
C ILE A 66 -16.03 2.75 -14.18
N GLU A 67 -16.17 4.05 -13.99
CA GLU A 67 -16.56 4.96 -15.06
C GLU A 67 -15.19 5.55 -15.48
N GLY A 68 -14.61 5.21 -16.61
CA GLY A 68 -15.26 5.22 -17.91
C GLY A 68 -15.18 6.61 -18.55
N CYS A 69 -14.04 7.31 -18.44
CA CYS A 69 -13.52 8.32 -19.37
C CYS A 69 -12.05 8.61 -19.06
#